data_AF-M3I0I6-F1
#
_entry.id   AF-M3I0I6-F1
#
_cell.length_a   1.000
_cell.length_b   1.000
_cell.length_c   1.000
_cell.angle_alpha   90.00
_cell.angle_beta   90.00
_cell.angle_gamma   90.00
#
_symmetry.space_group_name_H-M   'P 1'
#
loop_
_entity.id
_entity.type
_entity.pdbx_description
1 polymer ?
#
loop_
_entity_poly.entity_id
_entity_poly.type
_entity_poly.pdbx_seq_one_letter_code
_entity_poly.pdbx_strand_id
1 'polypeptide(L)'
;MFAEEQFLRKKFGEAYLSWANSVPAFIPKFSGYKKPALSFSIRNVIKREYPSLFGILVIFSVFDLVAVYFNEPVSNFMEAIRLPQIILFGGGFIFYILVRTIVKTTKLLHVDGR
;
A
#
# COMPACT_ATOMS: atom_id res chain seq x y z
N MET A 1 8.56 -16.92 20.34
CA MET A 1 7.68 -18.08 20.10
C MET A 1 6.82 -18.40 21.32
N PHE A 2 7.33 -18.97 22.43
CA PHE A 2 6.50 -19.41 23.57
C PHE A 2 5.60 -18.32 24.20
N ALA A 3 6.07 -17.07 24.31
CA ALA A 3 5.27 -15.98 24.87
C ALA A 3 4.06 -15.61 24.00
N GLU A 4 4.25 -15.58 22.68
CA GLU A 4 3.20 -15.29 21.70
C GLU A 4 2.19 -16.44 21.61
N GLU A 5 2.67 -17.68 21.61
CA GLU A 5 1.83 -18.90 21.69
C GLU A 5 0.93 -18.89 22.94
N GLN A 6 1.47 -18.52 24.10
CA GLN A 6 0.67 -18.40 25.32
C GLN A 6 -0.37 -17.28 25.23
N PHE A 7 -0.03 -16.14 24.64
CA PHE A 7 -0.97 -15.05 24.43
C PHE A 7 -2.11 -15.46 23.50
N LEU A 8 -1.80 -16.10 22.36
CA LEU A 8 -2.78 -16.57 21.39
C LEU A 8 -3.66 -17.68 21.95
N ARG A 9 -3.09 -18.62 22.70
CA ARG A 9 -3.83 -19.67 23.41
C ARG A 9 -4.81 -19.08 24.43
N LYS A 10 -4.40 -18.07 25.20
CA LYS A 10 -5.31 -17.36 26.14
C LYS A 10 -6.43 -16.61 25.41
N LYS A 11 -6.14 -16.03 24.25
CA LYS A 11 -7.09 -15.21 23.48
C LYS A 11 -8.11 -16.04 22.69
N PHE A 12 -7.70 -17.17 22.14
CA PHE A 12 -8.48 -17.92 21.15
C PHE A 12 -8.76 -19.38 21.54
N GLY A 13 -8.16 -19.88 22.64
CA GLY A 13 -8.46 -21.19 23.23
C GLY A 13 -8.30 -22.36 22.25
N GLU A 14 -9.33 -23.22 22.19
CA GLU A 14 -9.35 -24.43 21.38
C GLU A 14 -9.30 -24.17 19.87
N ALA A 15 -9.86 -23.05 19.40
CA ALA A 15 -9.79 -22.69 17.98
C ALA A 15 -8.34 -22.47 17.53
N TYR A 16 -7.50 -21.94 18.43
CA TYR A 16 -6.08 -21.78 18.18
C TYR A 16 -5.31 -23.10 18.27
N LEU A 17 -5.59 -23.92 19.30
CA LEU A 17 -4.92 -25.22 19.46
C LEU A 17 -5.19 -26.16 18.28
N SER A 18 -6.43 -26.23 17.80
CA SER A 18 -6.80 -27.03 16.63
C SER A 18 -6.11 -26.55 15.35
N TRP A 19 -5.98 -25.23 15.17
CA TRP A 19 -5.22 -24.66 14.06
C TRP A 19 -3.71 -24.94 14.19
N ALA A 20 -3.11 -24.67 15.34
CA ALA A 20 -1.67 -24.82 15.60
C ALA A 20 -1.19 -26.27 15.45
N ASN A 21 -2.02 -27.25 15.86
CA ASN A 21 -1.72 -28.67 15.65
C ASN A 21 -1.69 -29.09 14.17
N SER A 22 -2.30 -28.30 13.28
CA SER A 22 -2.38 -28.60 11.84
C SER A 22 -1.35 -27.85 10.99
N VAL A 23 -0.69 -26.82 11.57
CA VAL A 23 0.23 -25.92 10.88
C VAL A 23 1.63 -26.01 11.51
N PRO A 24 2.65 -26.47 10.76
CA PRO A 24 4.01 -26.52 11.26
C PRO A 24 4.58 -25.12 11.56
N ALA A 25 5.29 -24.98 12.69
CA ALA A 25 5.78 -23.69 13.19
C ALA A 25 7.03 -23.15 12.45
N PHE A 26 7.84 -24.03 11.85
CA PHE A 26 9.14 -23.66 11.27
C PHE A 26 9.18 -23.77 9.74
N ILE A 27 8.78 -24.92 9.20
CA ILE A 27 8.77 -25.15 7.75
C ILE A 27 7.33 -25.00 7.26
N PRO A 28 7.03 -24.06 6.35
CA PRO A 28 5.68 -23.85 5.87
C PRO A 28 5.16 -25.08 5.14
N LYS A 29 3.90 -25.43 5.39
CA LYS A 29 3.20 -26.46 4.64
C LYS A 29 2.74 -25.89 3.30
N PHE A 30 3.22 -26.45 2.19
CA PHE A 30 2.83 -26.01 0.84
C PHE A 30 1.43 -26.51 0.41
N SER A 31 0.78 -27.35 1.22
CA SER A 31 -0.58 -27.86 1.00
C SER A 31 -1.54 -27.41 2.11
N GLY A 32 -2.85 -27.43 1.82
CA GLY A 32 -3.87 -27.03 2.80
C GLY A 32 -4.16 -25.53 2.86
N TYR A 33 -3.86 -24.80 1.78
CA TYR A 33 -4.26 -23.40 1.65
C TYR A 33 -5.79 -23.26 1.75
N LYS A 34 -6.25 -22.45 2.72
CA LYS A 34 -7.66 -22.05 2.84
C LYS A 34 -7.83 -20.67 2.23
N LYS A 35 -8.69 -20.56 1.23
CA LYS A 35 -9.00 -19.28 0.58
C LYS A 35 -9.57 -18.30 1.62
N PRO A 36 -9.13 -17.04 1.65
CA PRO A 36 -9.69 -16.04 2.54
C PRO A 36 -11.18 -15.80 2.23
N ALA A 37 -11.96 -15.49 3.27
CA ALA A 37 -13.39 -15.24 3.16
C ALA A 37 -13.71 -14.04 2.24
N LEU A 38 -12.82 -13.05 2.18
CA LEU A 38 -12.97 -11.89 1.32
C LEU A 38 -11.97 -11.95 0.15
N SER A 39 -12.48 -11.85 -1.08
CA SER A 39 -11.66 -11.79 -2.28
C SER A 39 -10.87 -10.49 -2.37
N PHE A 40 -9.74 -10.50 -3.07
CA PHE A 40 -8.99 -9.28 -3.36
C PHE A 40 -9.87 -8.26 -4.10
N SER A 41 -9.83 -6.99 -3.69
CA SER A 41 -10.62 -5.92 -4.31
C SER A 41 -9.76 -4.70 -4.61
N ILE A 42 -9.51 -4.48 -5.90
CA ILE A 42 -8.77 -3.32 -6.40
C ILE A 42 -9.46 -2.02 -6.00
N ARG A 43 -10.80 -1.99 -5.96
CA ARG A 43 -11.56 -0.81 -5.52
C ARG A 43 -11.22 -0.43 -4.08
N ASN A 44 -11.13 -1.42 -3.20
CA ASN A 44 -10.76 -1.19 -1.80
C ASN A 44 -9.30 -0.77 -1.66
N VAL A 45 -8.40 -1.36 -2.46
CA VAL A 45 -6.99 -0.94 -2.51
C VAL A 45 -6.90 0.53 -2.90
N ILE A 46 -7.52 0.94 -4.01
CA ILE A 46 -7.49 2.34 -4.45
C ILE A 46 -8.11 3.26 -3.40
N LYS A 47 -9.26 2.91 -2.82
CA LYS A 47 -9.93 3.72 -1.78
C LYS A 47 -9.05 3.99 -0.57
N ARG A 48 -8.20 3.03 -0.16
CA ARG A 48 -7.37 3.12 1.05
C ARG A 48 -5.95 3.59 0.79
N GLU A 49 -5.38 3.23 -0.36
CA GLU A 49 -3.96 3.43 -0.66
C GLU A 49 -3.67 4.60 -1.60
N TYR A 50 -4.69 5.27 -2.17
CA TYR A 50 -4.45 6.44 -3.03
C TYR A 50 -3.57 7.54 -2.40
N PRO A 51 -3.63 7.84 -1.08
CA PRO A 51 -2.74 8.84 -0.49
C PRO A 51 -1.30 8.33 -0.44
N SER A 52 -1.09 7.06 -0.08
CA SER A 52 0.23 6.42 -0.05
C SER A 52 0.85 6.36 -1.45
N LEU A 53 0.07 5.95 -2.46
CA LEU A 53 0.49 5.93 -3.86
C LEU A 53 0.90 7.33 -4.34
N PHE A 54 0.13 8.37 -3.99
CA PHE A 54 0.52 9.74 -4.31
C PHE A 54 1.80 10.16 -3.58
N GLY A 55 1.96 9.80 -2.30
CA GLY A 55 3.17 10.06 -1.53
C GLY A 55 4.43 9.46 -2.17
N ILE A 56 4.32 8.25 -2.73
CA ILE A 56 5.39 7.61 -3.51
C ILE A 56 5.75 8.46 -4.73
N LEU A 57 4.76 8.91 -5.52
CA LEU A 57 5.04 9.76 -6.68
C LEU A 57 5.72 11.08 -6.27
N VAL A 58 5.27 11.70 -5.18
CA VAL A 58 5.88 12.93 -4.67
C VAL A 58 7.35 12.70 -4.28
N ILE A 59 7.66 11.66 -3.50
CA ILE A 59 9.05 11.44 -3.05
C ILE A 59 9.98 11.14 -4.23
N PHE A 60 9.53 10.36 -5.21
CA PHE A 60 10.32 10.08 -6.41
C PHE A 60 10.51 11.33 -7.28
N SER A 61 9.48 12.16 -7.47
CA SER A 61 9.63 13.45 -8.16
C SER A 61 10.61 14.39 -7.46
N VAL A 62 10.57 14.45 -6.13
CA VAL A 62 11.49 15.28 -5.34
C VAL A 62 12.91 14.75 -5.41
N PHE A 63 13.11 13.44 -5.26
CA PHE A 63 14.44 12.84 -5.36
C PHE A 63 15.06 13.03 -6.73
N ASP A 64 14.27 12.85 -7.79
CA ASP A 64 14.74 13.09 -9.16
C ASP A 64 15.09 14.57 -9.39
N LEU A 65 14.26 15.50 -8.90
CA LEU A 65 14.54 16.94 -8.97
C LEU A 65 15.84 17.32 -8.23
N VAL A 66 16.03 16.77 -7.03
CA VAL A 66 17.26 16.95 -6.24
C VAL A 66 18.46 16.35 -6.99
N ALA A 67 18.32 15.15 -7.56
CA ALA A 67 19.39 14.51 -8.31
C ALA A 67 19.80 15.34 -9.53
N VAL A 68 18.83 15.87 -10.30
CA VAL A 68 19.11 16.77 -11.43
C VAL A 68 19.79 18.04 -10.95
N TYR A 69 19.30 18.66 -9.88
CA TYR A 69 19.87 19.92 -9.38
C TYR A 69 21.34 19.79 -8.96
N PHE A 70 21.74 18.65 -8.39
CA PHE A 70 23.12 18.46 -7.90
C PHE A 70 24.08 17.80 -8.92
N ASN A 71 23.58 17.02 -9.88
CA ASN A 71 24.45 16.25 -10.79
C ASN A 71 24.52 16.80 -12.21
N GLU A 72 23.63 17.73 -12.58
CA GLU A 72 23.57 18.29 -13.93
C GLU A 72 23.99 19.76 -13.93
N PRO A 73 24.51 20.29 -15.05
CA PRO A 73 24.86 21.70 -15.17
C PRO A 73 23.59 22.55 -15.32
N VAL A 74 22.95 22.86 -14.18
CA VAL A 74 21.81 23.77 -14.09
C VAL A 74 22.23 25.06 -13.38
N SER A 75 21.81 26.20 -13.92
CA SER A 75 22.18 27.52 -13.36
C SER A 75 21.29 27.92 -12.18
N ASN A 76 20.06 27.39 -12.15
CA ASN A 76 19.05 27.71 -11.16
C ASN A 76 18.06 26.54 -10.95
N PHE A 77 17.21 26.66 -9.94
CA PHE A 77 16.22 25.63 -9.61
C PHE A 77 15.17 25.39 -10.71
N MET A 78 14.78 26.43 -11.45
CA MET A 78 13.76 26.30 -12.50
C MET A 78 14.26 25.44 -13.66
N GLU A 79 15.55 25.51 -13.99
CA GLU A 79 16.19 24.65 -14.99
C GLU A 79 16.29 23.18 -14.56
N ALA A 80 16.29 22.91 -13.24
CA ALA A 80 16.26 21.55 -12.73
C ALA A 80 14.88 20.88 -12.90
N ILE A 81 13.81 21.68 -13.03
CA ILE A 81 12.46 21.17 -13.27
C ILE A 81 12.36 20.76 -14.74
N ARG A 82 12.44 19.46 -15.01
CA ARG A 82 12.28 18.89 -16.35
C ARG A 82 10.88 18.29 -16.53
N LEU A 83 10.60 17.92 -17.78
CA LEU A 83 9.31 17.34 -18.16
C LEU A 83 8.94 16.06 -17.37
N PRO A 84 9.86 15.12 -17.06
CA PRO A 84 9.51 13.92 -16.30
C PRO A 84 8.96 14.21 -14.90
N GLN A 85 9.55 15.16 -14.16
CA GLN A 85 9.08 15.52 -12.82
C GLN A 85 7.70 16.17 -12.89
N ILE A 86 7.46 17.03 -13.90
CA ILE A 86 6.16 17.66 -14.12
C ILE A 86 5.09 16.61 -14.43
N ILE A 87 5.38 15.65 -15.32
CA ILE A 87 4.42 14.59 -15.68
C ILE A 87 4.14 13.70 -14.48
N LEU A 88 5.17 13.28 -13.75
CA LEU A 88 5.01 12.33 -12.64
C LEU A 88 4.29 12.97 -11.45
N PHE A 89 4.70 14.17 -11.06
CA PHE A 89 4.04 14.92 -9.99
C PHE A 89 2.64 15.40 -10.41
N GLY A 90 2.53 16.04 -11.58
CA GLY A 90 1.28 16.59 -12.08
C GLY A 90 0.24 15.52 -12.38
N GLY A 91 0.64 14.43 -13.05
CA GLY A 91 -0.21 13.26 -13.28
C GLY A 91 -0.64 12.59 -11.98
N GLY A 92 0.29 12.43 -11.03
CA GLY A 92 0.00 11.92 -9.70
C GLY A 92 -0.96 12.81 -8.92
N PHE A 93 -0.82 14.12 -9.02
CA PHE A 93 -1.69 15.09 -8.35
C PHE A 93 -3.10 15.09 -8.93
N ILE A 94 -3.23 15.05 -10.26
CA ILE A 94 -4.53 14.90 -10.94
C ILE A 94 -5.19 13.59 -10.51
N PHE A 95 -4.45 12.46 -10.54
CA PHE A 95 -4.93 11.18 -10.04
C PHE A 95 -5.42 11.27 -8.59
N TYR A 96 -4.63 11.90 -7.70
CA TYR A 96 -4.98 12.06 -6.30
C TYR A 96 -6.29 12.84 -6.13
N ILE A 97 -6.44 13.97 -6.82
CA ILE A 97 -7.67 14.79 -6.74
C ILE A 97 -8.87 14.03 -7.28
N LEU A 98 -8.73 13.34 -8.42
CA LEU A 98 -9.81 12.54 -8.99
C LEU A 98 -10.26 11.44 -8.04
N VAL A 99 -9.33 10.64 -7.52
CA VAL A 99 -9.66 9.55 -6.59
C VAL A 99 -10.19 10.09 -5.27
N ARG A 100 -9.58 11.14 -4.71
CA ARG A 100 -10.07 11.78 -3.49
C ARG A 100 -11.50 12.27 -3.66
N THR A 101 -11.81 12.88 -4.80
CA THR A 101 -13.17 13.33 -5.12
C THR A 101 -14.11 12.14 -5.17
N ILE A 102 -13.78 11.09 -5.94
CA ILE A 102 -14.60 9.86 -6.02
C ILE A 102 -14.85 9.25 -4.63
N VAL A 103 -13.81 9.13 -3.80
CA VAL A 103 -13.91 8.55 -2.44
C VAL A 103 -14.77 9.40 -1.51
N LYS A 104 -14.73 10.73 -1.64
CA LYS A 104 -15.44 11.66 -0.75
C LYS A 104 -16.88 11.93 -1.19
N THR A 105 -17.19 11.85 -2.48
CA THR A 105 -18.51 12.23 -3.02
C THR A 105 -19.34 11.06 -3.52
N THR A 106 -18.74 9.90 -3.80
CA THR A 106 -19.45 8.76 -4.43
C THR A 106 -19.31 7.47 -3.63
N LYS A 107 -20.22 6.51 -3.88
CA LYS A 107 -20.12 5.12 -3.40
C LYS A 107 -19.45 4.17 -4.39
N LEU A 108 -18.83 4.69 -5.46
CA LEU A 108 -18.28 3.88 -6.56
C LEU A 108 -17.24 2.84 -6.08
N LEU A 109 -16.45 3.21 -5.09
CA LEU A 109 -15.40 2.37 -4.49
C LEU A 109 -15.84 1.70 -3.17
N HIS A 110 -17.13 1.73 -2.85
CA HIS A 110 -17.66 1.00 -1.70
C HIS A 110 -17.60 -0.51 -1.94
N VAL A 111 -17.20 -1.27 -0.93
CA VAL A 111 -17.11 -2.73 -0.98
C VAL A 111 -17.69 -3.26 0.34
N ASP A 112 -18.73 -4.08 0.27
CA ASP A 112 -19.40 -4.56 1.48
C ASP A 112 -18.45 -5.37 2.36
N GLY A 113 -18.48 -5.09 3.67
CA GLY A 113 -17.54 -5.63 4.64
C GLY A 113 -16.15 -4.97 4.66
N ARG A 114 -15.95 -3.80 4.01
CA ARG A 114 -14.66 -3.07 3.96
C ARG A 114 -14.74 -1.53 3.94
#